data_AF-W1EYB8-F1
#
_entry.id   AF-W1EYB8-F1
#
_cell.length_a   1.000
_cell.length_b   1.000
_cell.length_c   1.000
_cell.angle_alpha   90.00
_cell.angle_beta   90.00
_cell.angle_gamma   90.00
#
_symmetry.space_group_name_H-M   'P 1'
#
loop_
_entity.id
_entity.type
_entity.pdbx_description
1 polymer ?
#
loop_
_entity_poly.entity_id
_entity_poly.type
_entity_poly.pdbx_seq_one_letter_code
_entity_poly.pdbx_strand_id
1 'polypeptide(L)' 'MKVLNSLRTAKERHPDCQIVKRKGRLYVICKSNPRFKAVQGRKKKTLIQNSTD' A
#
# COMPACT_ATOMS: atom_id res chain seq x y z
N MET A 1 -3.56 5.99 5.97
CA MET A 1 -2.89 5.35 4.80
C MET A 1 -3.96 4.87 3.84
N LYS A 2 -3.91 5.25 2.56
CA LYS A 2 -4.91 4.92 1.54
C LYS A 2 -4.52 3.64 0.78
N VAL A 3 -5.50 2.80 0.45
CA VAL A 3 -5.27 1.63 -0.42
C VAL A 3 -5.60 2.03 -1.85
N LEU A 4 -4.65 1.87 -2.78
CA LEU A 4 -4.81 2.23 -4.18
C LEU A 4 -4.38 1.07 -5.08
N ASN A 5 -4.90 1.02 -6.30
CA ASN A 5 -4.45 0.05 -7.30
C ASN A 5 -3.20 0.54 -8.04
N SER A 6 -3.03 1.86 -8.15
CA SER A 6 -1.86 2.53 -8.74
C SER A 6 -1.28 3.58 -7.79
N LEU A 7 0.05 3.67 -7.76
CA LEU A 7 0.80 4.64 -6.95
C LEU A 7 1.34 5.82 -7.77
N ARG A 8 1.11 5.87 -9.10
CA ARG A 8 1.67 6.90 -9.99
C ARG A 8 1.33 8.31 -9.50
N THR A 9 0.05 8.62 -9.37
CA THR A 9 -0.41 9.93 -8.88
C THR A 9 -0.18 10.12 -7.39
N ALA A 10 -0.01 9.05 -6.61
CA ALA A 10 0.15 9.14 -5.17
C ALA A 10 1.56 9.61 -4.77
N LYS A 11 2.59 9.24 -5.54
CA LYS A 11 3.97 9.66 -5.29
C LYS A 11 4.22 11.14 -5.64
N GLU A 12 3.41 11.71 -6.53
CA GLU A 12 3.58 13.09 -7.05
C GLU A 12 2.89 14.16 -6.18
N ARG A 13 2.07 13.77 -5.19
CA ARG A 13 1.29 14.72 -4.38
C ARG A 13 2.14 15.61 -3.46
N HIS A 14 3.35 15.20 -3.15
CA HIS A 14 4.26 15.92 -2.26
C HIS A 14 5.71 15.51 -2.54
N PRO A 15 6.69 16.42 -2.45
CA PRO A 15 8.11 16.09 -2.70
C PRO A 15 8.64 14.94 -1.82
N ASP A 16 8.23 14.90 -0.55
CA ASP A 16 8.67 13.86 0.40
C ASP A 16 8.01 12.48 0.21
N CYS A 17 7.12 12.32 -0.78
CA CYS A 17 6.50 11.04 -1.07
C CYS A 17 7.48 10.10 -1.76
N GLN A 18 7.83 9.00 -1.09
CA GLN A 18 8.76 8.00 -1.61
C GLN A 18 8.09 6.64 -1.76
N ILE A 19 8.38 5.95 -2.86
CA ILE A 19 7.93 4.58 -3.08
C ILE A 19 8.91 3.61 -2.40
N VAL A 20 8.40 2.72 -1.56
CA VAL A 20 9.19 1.68 -0.88
C VAL A 20 8.49 0.32 -0.97
N LYS A 21 9.27 -0.75 -1.05
CA LYS A 21 8.77 -2.13 -0.98
C LYS A 21 8.89 -2.64 0.46
N ARG A 22 7.77 -3.05 1.08
CA ARG A 22 7.73 -3.60 2.44
C ARG A 22 6.77 -4.79 2.48
N LYS A 23 7.13 -5.88 3.17
CA LYS A 23 6.26 -7.07 3.32
C LYS A 23 5.65 -7.54 1.99
N GLY A 24 6.46 -7.54 0.92
CA GLY A 24 6.05 -7.94 -0.43
C GLY A 24 5.13 -6.96 -1.18
N ARG A 25 4.92 -5.73 -0.69
CA ARG A 25 3.99 -4.75 -1.26
C ARG A 25 4.64 -3.40 -1.45
N LEU A 26 4.14 -2.62 -2.41
CA LEU A 26 4.60 -1.25 -2.64
C LEU A 26 3.78 -0.26 -1.80
N TYR A 27 4.48 0.70 -1.20
CA TYR A 27 3.93 1.77 -0.38
C TYR A 27 4.45 3.11 -0.85
N VAL A 28 3.61 4.14 -0.76
CA VAL A 28 4.06 5.53 -0.71
C VAL A 28 4.18 5.92 0.76
N ILE A 29 5.39 6.34 1.17
CA ILE A 29 5.68 6.87 2.50
C ILE A 29 5.89 8.37 2.36
N CYS A 30 5.25 9.15 3.22
CA CYS A 30 5.58 10.55 3.44
C CYS A 30 5.69 10.73 4.97
N LYS A 31 6.85 11.17 5.44
CA LYS A 31 7.10 11.39 6.88
C LYS A 31 6.51 12.72 7.34
N SER A 32 6.61 13.74 6.48
CA SER A 32 6.14 15.11 6.74
C SER A 32 4.62 15.21 6.79
N ASN A 33 3.90 14.46 5.95
CA ASN A 33 2.43 14.44 5.98
C ASN A 33 1.87 13.01 5.80
N PRO A 34 1.34 12.38 6.87
CA PRO A 34 0.85 11.00 6.82
C PRO A 34 -0.42 10.83 5.98
N ARG A 35 -1.13 11.91 5.61
CA ARG A 35 -2.33 11.85 4.74
C ARG A 35 -1.99 11.36 3.34
N PHE A 36 -0.75 11.56 2.88
CA PHE A 36 -0.29 11.11 1.56
C PHE A 36 0.19 9.66 1.53
N LYS A 37 0.32 8.98 2.68
CA LYS A 37 0.73 7.57 2.73
C LYS A 37 -0.27 6.68 1.99
N ALA A 38 0.23 5.81 1.11
CA ALA A 38 -0.59 4.86 0.36
C ALA A 38 0.05 3.46 0.26
N VAL A 39 -0.74 2.45 -0.08
CA VAL A 39 -0.30 1.07 -0.32
C VAL A 39 -0.97 0.51 -1.57
N GLN A 40 -0.24 -0.30 -2.34
CA GLN A 40 -0.78 -1.01 -3.48
C GLN A 40 -1.52 -2.29 -3.05
N GLY A 41 -2.81 -2.38 -3.41
CA GLY A 41 -3.68 -3.54 -3.16
C GLY A 41 -4.12 -3.71 -1.71
N ARG A 42 -4.84 -4.80 -1.38
CA ARG A 42 -5.27 -5.19 -0.01
C ARG A 42 -4.50 -6.42 0.47
N LYS A 43 -4.39 -6.64 1.79
CA LYS A 43 -3.82 -7.90 2.31
C LYS A 43 -4.66 -9.06 1.72
N LYS A 44 -4.01 -10.13 1.24
CA LYS A 44 -4.74 -11.34 0.88
C LYS A 44 -5.44 -11.83 2.14
N LYS A 45 -6.76 -12.07 2.05
CA LYS A 45 -7.50 -12.77 3.11
C LYS A 45 -7.07 -14.23 2.95
N THR A 46 -6.27 -14.76 3.87
CA THR A 46 -5.98 -16.19 3.88
C THR A 46 -7.29 -16.87 4.24
N LEU A 47 -7.99 -17.40 3.24
CA LEU A 47 -9.08 -18.33 3.50
C LEU A 47 -8.40 -19.64 3.88
N ILE A 48 -8.49 -20.00 5.16
CA ILE A 48 -8.26 -21.38 5.57
C ILE A 48 -9.46 -22.14 4.99
N GLN A 49 -9.26 -22.74 3.82
CA GLN A 49 -10.22 -23.71 3.30
C GLN A 49 -10.07 -24.94 4.18
N ASN A 50 -10.92 -25.07 5.20
CA ASN A 50 -11.17 -26.37 5.79
C ASN A 50 -11.96 -27.14 4.74
N SER A 51 -11.25 -27.87 3.89
CA SER A 51 -11.81 -28.96 3.10
C SER A 51 -12.27 -30.03 4.09
N THR A 52 -13.56 -30.04 4.41
CA THR A 52 -14.21 -31.26 4.88
C THR A 52 -14.47 -32.11 3.65
N ASP A 53 -13.73 -33.22 3.55
CA ASP A 53 -14.16 -34.38 2.75
C ASP A 53 -15.53 -34.88 3.22
#